data_AF-A0A940PQZ3-F1
#
_entry.id   AF-A0A940PQZ3-F1
#
_cell.length_a   1.000
_cell.length_b   1.000
_cell.length_c   1.000
_cell.angle_alpha   90.00
_cell.angle_beta   90.00
_cell.angle_gamma   90.00
#
_symmetry.space_group_name_H-M   'P 1'
#
loop_
_entity.id
_entity.type
_entity.pdbx_description
1 polymer ?
#
loop_
_entity_poly.entity_id
_entity_poly.type
_entity_poly.pdbx_seq_one_letter_code
_entity_poly.pdbx_strand_id
1 'polypeptide(L)' 'MKKGKQEDRHMDYDDIINLPHPTSPRHPRMAMINRAAQFAPFAAVSGYDEAIAETARITEDRFTDVGEASDVEEM' A
#
# COMPACT_ATOMS: atom_id res chain seq x y z
N MET A 1 -29.20 -8.84 34.66
CA MET A 1 -28.16 -8.73 33.60
C MET A 1 -26.99 -7.91 34.11
N LYS A 2 -25.77 -8.48 34.15
CA LYS A 2 -24.56 -7.68 34.43
C LYS A 2 -24.22 -6.97 33.13
N LYS A 3 -24.39 -5.65 33.07
CA LYS A 3 -23.82 -4.85 31.97
C LYS A 3 -22.31 -5.07 32.04
N GLY A 4 -21.74 -5.68 31.00
CA GLY A 4 -20.30 -5.79 30.87
C GLY A 4 -19.71 -4.39 30.94
N LYS A 5 -18.77 -4.17 31.85
CA LYS A 5 -17.85 -3.06 31.72
C LYS A 5 -17.14 -3.30 30.38
N GLN A 6 -17.52 -2.55 29.35
CA GLN A 6 -16.54 -2.21 28.34
C GLN A 6 -15.56 -1.32 29.09
N GLU A 7 -14.47 -1.92 29.55
CA GLU A 7 -13.29 -1.15 29.93
C GLU A 7 -12.94 -0.36 28.68
N ASP A 8 -13.12 0.96 28.79
CA ASP A 8 -12.76 1.91 27.76
C ASP A 8 -11.29 1.63 27.47
N ARG A 9 -10.97 1.01 26.32
CA ARG A 9 -9.59 0.74 25.87
C ARG A 9 -8.87 2.03 25.46
N HIS A 10 -9.30 3.14 26.02
CA HIS A 10 -8.61 4.40 26.02
C HIS A 10 -7.61 4.38 27.18
N MET A 11 -6.53 5.14 27.04
CA MET A 11 -5.58 5.50 28.10
C MET A 11 -4.29 4.68 28.26
N ASP A 12 -3.97 3.70 27.42
CA ASP A 12 -2.64 3.04 27.53
C ASP A 12 -1.50 3.90 26.94
N TYR A 13 -1.83 4.95 26.18
CA TYR A 13 -0.85 5.77 25.47
C TYR A 13 -1.14 7.28 25.53
N ASP A 14 -2.11 7.72 26.33
CA ASP A 14 -2.52 9.14 26.43
C ASP A 14 -1.38 10.04 26.94
N ASP A 15 -0.48 9.47 27.73
CA ASP A 15 0.73 10.10 28.25
C ASP A 15 1.85 10.24 27.20
N ILE A 16 1.84 9.44 26.13
CA ILE A 16 2.89 9.43 25.10
C ILE A 16 2.44 9.91 23.71
N ILE A 17 1.15 9.87 23.38
CA ILE A 17 0.65 10.10 22.01
C ILE A 17 0.91 11.52 21.48
N ASN A 18 0.95 12.51 22.38
CA ASN A 18 1.17 13.92 22.05
C ASN A 18 2.60 14.39 22.32
N LEU A 19 3.53 13.49 22.67
CA LEU A 19 4.91 13.87 22.94
C LEU A 19 5.60 14.39 21.67
N PRO A 20 6.48 15.40 21.80
CA PRO A 20 7.26 15.87 20.67
C PRO A 20 8.14 14.74 20.14
N HIS A 21 8.17 14.60 18.83
CA HIS A 21 8.99 13.57 18.18
C HIS A 21 10.48 13.86 18.44
N PRO A 22 11.25 12.94 19.05
CA PRO A 22 12.63 13.20 19.39
C PRO A 22 13.48 13.42 18.13
N THR A 23 14.38 14.40 18.19
CA THR A 23 15.41 14.63 17.18
C THR A 23 16.76 14.37 17.80
N SER A 24 17.58 13.53 17.16
CA SER A 24 18.92 13.24 17.69
C SER A 24 19.83 14.46 17.48
N PRO A 25 20.53 14.93 18.53
CA PRO A 25 21.54 15.98 18.38
C PRO A 25 22.77 15.50 17.60
N ARG A 26 23.07 14.20 17.68
CA ARG A 26 24.25 13.57 17.07
C ARG A 26 23.99 13.10 15.63
N HIS A 27 22.76 12.68 15.34
CA HIS A 27 22.35 12.14 14.05
C HIS A 27 21.22 13.00 13.46
N PRO A 28 21.55 14.10 12.76
CA PRO A 28 20.54 14.95 12.17
C PRO A 28 19.69 14.16 11.17
N ARG A 29 18.41 14.52 11.05
CA ARG A 29 17.50 13.86 10.12
C ARG A 29 17.92 14.14 8.68
N MET A 30 17.75 13.13 7.83
CA MET A 30 18.01 13.23 6.40
C MET A 30 17.07 14.26 5.75
N ALA A 31 17.63 15.18 4.95
CA ALA A 31 16.86 16.13 4.16
C ALA A 31 15.84 15.42 3.26
N MET A 32 14.68 16.04 3.01
CA MET A 32 13.60 15.46 2.17
C MET A 32 14.11 15.02 0.79
N ILE A 33 14.98 15.82 0.16
CA ILE A 33 15.55 15.51 -1.16
C ILE A 33 16.43 14.25 -1.14
N ASN A 34 17.24 14.10 -0.09
CA ASN A 34 18.09 12.92 0.08
C ASN A 34 17.26 11.67 0.38
N ARG A 35 16.11 11.82 1.05
CA ARG A 35 15.12 10.73 1.18
C ARG A 35 14.54 10.36 -0.18
N ALA A 36 14.17 11.33 -1.01
CA ALA A 36 13.64 11.09 -2.35
C ALA A 36 14.66 10.42 -3.29
N ALA A 37 15.94 10.75 -3.15
CA ALA A 37 17.02 10.17 -3.96
C ALA A 37 17.13 8.63 -3.84
N GLN A 38 16.68 8.03 -2.74
CA GLN A 38 16.61 6.56 -2.61
C GLN A 38 15.65 5.92 -3.61
N PHE A 39 14.65 6.70 -4.07
CA PHE A 39 13.67 6.30 -5.07
C PHE A 39 14.06 6.76 -6.49
N ALA A 40 15.20 7.45 -6.67
CA ALA A 40 15.75 7.79 -7.98
C ALA A 40 15.98 6.60 -8.93
N PRO A 41 16.38 5.38 -8.52
CA PRO A 41 16.53 4.26 -9.46
C PRO A 41 15.24 3.86 -10.18
N PHE A 42 14.07 4.24 -9.66
CA PHE A 42 12.77 4.04 -10.33
C PHE A 42 12.33 5.25 -11.14
N ALA A 43 13.06 6.37 -11.09
CA ALA A 43 12.73 7.57 -11.89
C ALA A 43 12.92 7.32 -13.40
N ALA A 44 13.82 6.41 -13.79
CA ALA A 44 14.02 6.00 -15.17
C ALA A 44 12.89 5.12 -15.75
N VAL A 45 11.93 4.69 -14.90
CA VAL A 45 10.71 3.98 -15.33
C VAL A 45 9.68 4.97 -15.90
N SER A 46 10.01 6.25 -16.09
CA SER A 46 9.28 7.08 -17.04
C SER A 46 9.45 6.51 -18.45
N GLY A 47 8.41 5.86 -18.99
CA GLY A 47 8.43 5.12 -20.26
C GLY A 47 8.11 3.62 -20.14
N TYR A 48 7.97 3.05 -18.92
CA TYR A 48 7.46 1.68 -18.75
C TYR A 48 5.93 1.60 -18.81
N ASP A 49 5.26 2.74 -19.00
CA ASP A 49 3.81 2.81 -19.19
C ASP A 49 3.36 1.96 -20.40
N GLU A 50 4.17 1.92 -21.46
CA GLU A 50 3.91 1.08 -22.64
C GLU A 50 4.01 -0.42 -22.31
N ALA A 51 4.96 -0.83 -21.48
CA ALA A 51 5.10 -2.21 -21.04
C ALA A 51 3.97 -2.63 -20.10
N ILE A 52 3.53 -1.74 -19.20
CA ILE A 52 2.34 -1.96 -18.36
C ILE A 52 1.09 -2.09 -19.22
N ALA A 53 0.88 -1.19 -20.18
CA ALA A 53 -0.24 -1.23 -21.11
C ALA A 53 -0.29 -2.53 -21.93
N GLU A 54 0.87 -3.02 -22.42
CA GLU A 54 0.94 -4.28 -23.17
C GLU A 54 0.60 -5.49 -22.28
N THR A 55 1.07 -5.53 -21.03
CA THR A 55 0.69 -6.61 -20.10
C THR A 55 -0.80 -6.61 -19.75
N ALA A 56 -1.44 -5.44 -19.68
CA ALA A 56 -2.87 -5.32 -19.48
C ALA A 56 -3.66 -5.92 -20.66
N ARG A 57 -3.27 -5.63 -21.91
CA ARG A 57 -3.93 -6.21 -23.11
C ARG A 57 -3.89 -7.74 -23.12
N ILE A 58 -2.72 -8.32 -22.85
CA ILE A 58 -2.54 -9.79 -22.83
C ILE A 58 -3.39 -10.44 -21.73
N THR A 59 -3.63 -9.73 -20.63
CA THR A 59 -4.46 -10.22 -19.53
C THR A 59 -5.94 -10.11 -19.85
N GLU A 60 -6.37 -9.04 -20.53
CA GLU A 60 -7.75 -8.87 -21.04
C GLU A 60 -8.11 -10.03 -22.00
N ASP A 61 -7.26 -10.31 -23.00
CA ASP A 61 -7.45 -11.43 -23.95
C ASP A 61 -7.51 -12.79 -23.23
N ARG A 62 -6.74 -12.95 -22.15
CA ARG A 62 -6.74 -14.20 -21.38
C ARG A 62 -7.97 -14.31 -20.49
N PHE A 63 -8.50 -13.21 -19.97
CA PHE A 63 -9.68 -13.19 -19.11
C PHE A 63 -10.96 -13.53 -19.90
N THR A 64 -11.03 -13.10 -21.17
CA THR A 64 -12.12 -13.50 -22.08
C THR A 64 -12.11 -14.99 -22.41
N ASP A 65 -10.92 -15.61 -22.47
CA ASP A 65 -10.76 -17.04 -22.79
C ASP A 65 -11.08 -17.98 -21.59
N VAL A 66 -11.04 -17.47 -20.34
CA VAL A 66 -11.44 -18.25 -19.14
C VAL A 66 -12.94 -18.15 -18.83
N GLY A 67 -13.67 -17.25 -19.51
CA GLY A 67 -15.09 -16.97 -19.29
C GLY A 67 -16.07 -17.73 -20.20
N GLU A 68 -15.59 -18.38 -21.27
CA GLU A 68 -16.42 -19.13 -22.24
C GLU A 68 -16.28 -20.65 -22.10
N ALA A 69 -16.09 -21.16 -20.88
CA ALA A 69 -16.00 -22.61 -20.64
C ALA A 69 -17.02 -23.14 -19.60
N SER A 70 -18.14 -22.46 -19.38
CA SER A 70 -19.13 -22.93 -18.39
C SER A 70 -20.60 -22.84 -18.79
N ASP A 71 -20.95 -22.80 -20.08
CA ASP A 71 -22.35 -22.89 -20.50
C ASP A 71 -22.53 -23.69 -21.80
N VAL A 72 -22.29 -25.00 -21.75
CA VAL A 72 -22.96 -25.96 -22.68
C VAL A 72 -22.97 -27.37 -22.08
N GLU A 73 -24.15 -28.01 -22.20
CA GLU A 73 -24.61 -29.36 -21.78
C GLU A 73 -25.08 -29.53 -20.31
N GLU A 74 -26.31 -29.96 -20.00
CA GLU A 74 -27.55 -30.24 -20.75
C GLU A 74 -28.70 -30.37 -19.71
N MET A 75 -29.94 -30.31 -20.20
CA MET A 75 -31.25 -30.58 -19.59
C MET A 75 -31.33 -31.76 -18.61
#